data_AF-A0A227J0B1-F1
#
_entry.id   AF-A0A227J0B1-F1
#
_cell.length_a   1.000
_cell.length_b   1.000
_cell.length_c   1.000
_cell.angle_alpha   90.00
_cell.angle_beta   90.00
_cell.angle_gamma   90.00
#
_symmetry.space_group_name_H-M   'P 1'
#
loop_
_entity.id
_entity.type
_entity.pdbx_description
1 polymer ?
#
loop_
_entity_poly.entity_id
_entity_poly.type
_entity_poly.pdbx_seq_one_letter_code
_entity_poly.pdbx_strand_id
1 'polypeptide(L)'
;LEHSKILERLKVVEALQNGRNKTTDFMNLMPAVIPEGVYVDKIKMNDLEIEISGISDSTPRLATMLDNMERSAKLLDVEMHSIVHGKARFGK
;
A
#
# COMPACT_ATOMS: atom_id res chain seq x y z
N LEU A 1 20.89 28.33 -24.06
CA LEU A 1 21.25 26.90 -24.28
C LEU A 1 21.63 26.20 -22.96
N GLU A 2 22.41 26.82 -22.08
CA GLU A 2 22.81 26.22 -20.78
C GLU A 2 21.68 26.01 -19.76
N HIS A 3 20.68 26.91 -19.70
CA HIS A 3 19.56 26.78 -18.74
C HIS A 3 18.67 25.55 -18.98
N SER A 4 18.53 25.10 -20.24
CA SER A 4 17.67 23.95 -20.58
C SER A 4 18.25 22.63 -20.05
N LYS A 5 19.57 22.47 -20.12
CA LYS A 5 20.26 21.26 -19.65
C LYS A 5 20.19 21.09 -18.13
N ILE A 6 20.18 22.19 -17.39
CA ILE A 6 20.08 22.17 -15.93
C ILE A 6 18.66 21.77 -15.49
N LEU A 7 17.63 22.32 -16.13
CA LEU A 7 16.24 21.97 -15.86
C LEU A 7 15.91 20.52 -16.22
N GLU A 8 16.48 20.02 -17.31
CA GLU A 8 16.30 18.63 -17.75
C GLU A 8 16.98 17.64 -16.79
N ARG A 9 18.20 17.95 -16.35
CA ARG A 9 18.88 17.17 -15.29
C ARG A 9 18.15 17.22 -13.96
N LEU A 10 17.60 18.37 -13.58
CA LEU A 10 16.77 18.52 -12.37
C LEU A 10 15.54 17.62 -12.44
N LYS A 11 14.79 17.63 -13.55
CA LYS A 11 13.61 16.73 -13.73
C LYS A 11 13.96 15.26 -13.64
N VAL A 12 15.08 14.84 -14.24
CA VAL A 12 15.53 13.44 -14.19
C VAL A 12 15.94 13.07 -12.77
N VAL A 13 16.67 13.93 -12.06
CA VAL A 13 17.04 13.69 -10.66
C VAL A 13 15.81 13.68 -9.75
N GLU A 14 14.86 14.58 -9.95
CA GLU A 14 13.62 14.66 -9.17
C GLU A 14 12.74 13.43 -9.39
N ALA A 15 12.66 12.92 -10.63
CA ALA A 15 12.01 11.64 -10.93
C ALA A 15 12.74 10.45 -10.25
N LEU A 16 14.08 10.44 -10.25
CA LEU A 16 14.88 9.42 -9.58
C LEU A 16 14.76 9.50 -8.04
N GLN A 17 14.60 10.70 -7.48
CA GLN A 17 14.39 10.89 -6.04
C GLN A 17 12.97 10.51 -5.62
N ASN A 18 11.95 10.80 -6.44
CA ASN A 18 10.56 10.36 -6.22
C ASN A 18 10.41 8.82 -6.21
N GLY A 19 11.31 8.09 -6.88
CA GLY A 19 11.34 6.63 -6.85
C GLY A 19 11.82 6.04 -5.52
N ARG A 20 12.56 6.80 -4.68
CA ARG A 20 13.29 6.22 -3.54
C ARG A 20 12.48 6.05 -2.26
N ASN A 21 11.31 6.68 -2.12
CA ASN A 21 10.58 6.69 -0.83
C ASN A 21 9.17 6.10 -0.86
N LYS A 22 8.72 5.52 -1.99
CA LYS A 22 7.36 4.99 -2.13
C LYS A 22 7.03 3.88 -1.14
N THR A 23 7.98 2.99 -0.87
CA THR A 23 7.84 1.94 0.15
C THR A 23 7.61 2.54 1.54
N THR A 24 8.42 3.54 1.93
CA THR A 24 8.28 4.21 3.22
C THR A 24 6.93 4.95 3.32
N ASP A 25 6.55 5.67 2.27
CA ASP A 25 5.28 6.40 2.22
C ASP A 25 4.07 5.48 2.33
N PHE A 26 4.15 4.31 1.69
CA PHE A 26 3.15 3.26 1.80
C PHE A 26 3.08 2.68 3.21
N MET A 27 4.23 2.32 3.80
CA MET A 27 4.27 1.80 5.17
C MET A 27 3.76 2.82 6.20
N ASN A 28 4.03 4.11 6.00
CA ASN A 28 3.51 5.19 6.83
C ASN A 28 1.98 5.38 6.68
N LEU A 29 1.39 4.97 5.57
CA LEU A 29 -0.07 5.00 5.36
C LEU A 29 -0.77 3.87 6.14
N MET A 30 -0.12 2.72 6.33
CA MET A 30 -0.75 1.51 6.89
C MET A 30 -1.50 1.72 8.22
N PRO A 31 -0.94 2.41 9.23
CA PRO A 31 -1.66 2.62 10.49
C PRO A 31 -2.95 3.42 10.35
N ALA A 32 -3.08 4.26 9.31
CA ALA A 32 -4.27 5.08 9.08
C ALA A 32 -5.38 4.32 8.34
N VAL A 33 -5.03 3.31 7.54
CA VAL A 33 -6.00 2.58 6.71
C VAL A 33 -6.42 1.23 7.31
N ILE A 34 -5.60 0.63 8.16
CA ILE A 34 -5.88 -0.64 8.82
C ILE A 34 -6.74 -0.37 10.08
N PRO A 35 -8.01 -0.82 10.11
CA PRO A 35 -8.85 -0.65 11.28
C PRO A 35 -8.45 -1.63 12.40
N GLU A 36 -8.83 -1.30 13.63
CA GLU A 36 -8.69 -2.21 14.78
C GLU A 36 -9.38 -3.55 14.47
N GLY A 37 -8.77 -4.67 14.86
CA GLY A 37 -9.28 -6.01 14.60
C GLY A 37 -8.92 -6.57 13.21
N VAL A 38 -8.11 -5.83 12.44
CA VAL A 38 -7.43 -6.33 11.25
C VAL A 38 -5.92 -6.37 11.49
N TYR A 39 -5.31 -7.50 11.16
CA TYR A 39 -3.88 -7.75 11.33
C TYR A 39 -3.28 -8.14 10.00
N VAL A 40 -2.42 -7.28 9.46
CA VAL A 40 -1.63 -7.57 8.26
C VAL A 40 -0.42 -8.39 8.66
N ASP A 41 -0.25 -9.57 8.05
CA ASP A 41 0.87 -10.48 8.33
C ASP A 41 1.89 -10.56 7.18
N LYS A 42 1.51 -10.13 5.99
CA LYS A 42 2.39 -10.10 4.82
C LYS A 42 2.05 -8.95 3.89
N ILE A 43 3.09 -8.27 3.44
CA ILE A 43 3.05 -7.24 2.40
C ILE A 43 4.12 -7.61 1.37
N LYS A 44 3.72 -7.71 0.11
CA LYS A 44 4.62 -7.92 -1.03
C LYS A 44 4.52 -6.71 -1.95
N MET A 45 5.65 -6.08 -2.25
CA MET A 45 5.73 -4.93 -3.12
C MET A 45 6.63 -5.27 -4.32
N ASN A 46 6.09 -5.13 -5.53
CA ASN A 46 6.82 -5.24 -6.78
C ASN A 46 6.65 -3.92 -7.54
N ASP A 47 7.64 -3.04 -7.48
CA ASP A 47 7.59 -1.67 -8.01
C ASP A 47 6.40 -0.85 -7.49
N LEU A 48 5.29 -0.82 -8.24
CA LEU A 48 4.06 -0.08 -7.92
C LEU A 48 2.88 -0.98 -7.58
N GLU A 49 3.06 -2.30 -7.70
CA GLU A 49 2.04 -3.28 -7.35
C GLU A 49 2.26 -3.75 -5.91
N ILE A 50 1.18 -3.75 -5.13
CA ILE A 50 1.22 -4.08 -3.71
C ILE A 50 0.17 -5.12 -3.41
N GLU A 51 0.61 -6.26 -2.88
CA GLU A 51 -0.25 -7.33 -2.40
C GLU A 51 -0.18 -7.38 -0.87
N ILE A 52 -1.34 -7.35 -0.22
CA ILE A 52 -1.46 -7.37 1.23
C ILE A 52 -2.25 -8.61 1.63
N SER A 53 -1.73 -9.34 2.62
CA SER A 53 -2.41 -10.47 3.24
C SER A 53 -2.47 -10.29 4.75
N GLY A 54 -3.58 -10.72 5.33
CA GLY A 54 -3.82 -10.61 6.76
C GLY A 54 -5.03 -11.40 7.20
N ILE A 55 -5.40 -11.17 8.46
CA ILE A 55 -6.58 -11.74 9.11
C ILE A 55 -7.41 -10.62 9.73
N SER A 56 -8.69 -10.88 9.90
CA SER A 56 -9.56 -10.01 10.70
C SER A 56 -10.48 -10.85 11.57
N ASP A 57 -10.91 -10.27 12.69
CA ASP A 57 -11.94 -10.85 13.54
C ASP A 57 -13.31 -10.94 12.85
N SER A 58 -13.55 -10.16 11.79
CA SER A 58 -14.87 -10.03 11.17
C SER A 58 -14.81 -9.45 9.75
N THR A 59 -15.74 -9.90 8.90
CA THR A 59 -15.85 -9.41 7.50
C THR A 59 -16.14 -7.90 7.40
N PRO A 60 -17.00 -7.28 8.24
CA PRO A 60 -17.26 -5.85 8.15
C PRO A 60 -16.01 -4.97 8.29
N ARG A 61 -15.05 -5.37 9.13
CA ARG A 61 -13.80 -4.63 9.28
C ARG A 61 -12.91 -4.70 8.04
N LEU A 62 -12.93 -5.81 7.31
CA LEU A 62 -12.26 -5.92 6.01
C LEU A 62 -12.89 -4.95 4.99
N ALA A 63 -14.22 -4.79 5.02
CA ALA A 63 -14.90 -3.80 4.18
C ALA A 63 -14.51 -2.36 4.57
N THR A 64 -14.38 -2.05 5.86
CA THR A 64 -13.87 -0.75 6.32
C THR A 64 -12.42 -0.52 5.89
N MET A 65 -11.55 -1.53 5.98
CA MET A 65 -10.18 -1.44 5.49
C MET A 65 -10.15 -1.13 3.99
N LEU A 66 -10.97 -1.83 3.20
CA LEU A 66 -11.09 -1.61 1.76
C LEU A 66 -11.53 -0.16 1.45
N ASP A 67 -12.60 0.31 2.09
CA ASP A 67 -13.09 1.70 1.92
C ASP A 67 -12.04 2.75 2.33
N ASN A 68 -11.31 2.52 3.44
CA ASN A 68 -10.21 3.40 3.85
C ASN A 68 -9.09 3.46 2.80
N MET A 69 -8.76 2.33 2.19
CA MET A 69 -7.73 2.24 1.16
C MET A 69 -8.17 2.91 -0.14
N GLU A 70 -9.40 2.68 -0.58
CA GLU A 70 -9.98 3.32 -1.78
C GLU A 70 -10.07 4.85 -1.65
N ARG A 71 -10.31 5.37 -0.44
CA ARG A 71 -10.35 6.82 -0.17
C ARG A 71 -8.97 7.47 -0.13
N SER A 72 -7.90 6.69 -0.04
CA SER A 72 -6.54 7.22 0.05
C SER A 72 -6.08 7.76 -1.31
N ALA A 73 -5.77 9.05 -1.38
CA ALA A 73 -5.18 9.66 -2.58
C ALA A 73 -3.78 9.11 -2.94
N LYS A 74 -3.17 8.29 -2.06
CA LYS A 74 -1.87 7.66 -2.27
C LYS A 74 -1.98 6.25 -2.88
N LEU A 75 -3.19 5.69 -2.95
CA LEU A 75 -3.46 4.36 -3.51
C LEU A 75 -4.32 4.52 -4.75
N LEU A 76 -4.14 3.60 -5.70
CA LEU A 76 -4.89 3.54 -6.95
C LEU A 76 -5.30 2.08 -7.16
N ASP A 77 -6.43 1.86 -7.81
CA ASP A 77 -6.90 0.53 -8.24
C ASP A 77 -6.92 -0.51 -7.11
N VAL A 78 -7.43 -0.11 -5.94
CA VAL A 78 -7.55 -1.00 -4.78
C VAL A 78 -8.66 -2.02 -5.01
N GLU A 79 -8.36 -3.31 -4.83
CA GLU A 79 -9.35 -4.39 -4.92
C GLU A 79 -9.15 -5.46 -3.84
N MET A 80 -10.25 -6.13 -3.49
CA MET A 80 -10.23 -7.27 -2.56
C MET A 80 -10.19 -8.58 -3.35
N HIS A 81 -9.05 -9.29 -3.29
CA HIS A 81 -8.88 -10.53 -4.04
C HIS A 81 -9.68 -11.72 -3.47
N SER A 82 -9.64 -11.93 -2.15
CA SER A 82 -10.39 -13.03 -1.51
C SER A 82 -10.58 -12.84 -0.01
N ILE A 83 -11.68 -13.38 0.52
CA ILE A 83 -11.93 -13.54 1.96
C ILE A 83 -12.20 -15.02 2.22
N VAL A 84 -11.47 -15.61 3.15
CA VAL A 84 -11.57 -17.05 3.49
C VAL A 84 -11.77 -17.21 4.99
N HIS A 85 -12.77 -17.99 5.39
CA HIS A 85 -13.07 -18.33 6.78
C HIS A 85 -12.54 -19.72 7.16
N GLY A 86 -12.32 -19.95 8.45
CA GLY A 86 -11.98 -21.28 8.98
C GLY A 86 -10.59 -21.80 8.64
N LYS A 87 -9.72 -20.98 8.03
CA LYS A 87 -8.34 -21.35 7.72
C LYS A 87 -7.45 -21.08 8.94
N ALA A 88 -6.97 -22.15 9.58
CA ALA A 88 -5.98 -22.05 10.64
C ALA A 88 -4.69 -21.42 10.08
N ARG A 89 -4.27 -20.27 10.63
CA ARG A 89 -3.05 -19.55 10.24
C ARG A 89 -1.86 -19.86 11.14
N PHE A 90 -2.13 -20.24 12.38
CA PHE A 90 -1.13 -20.61 13.37
C PHE A 90 -1.43 -22.04 13.83
N GLY A 91 -0.45 -22.93 13.70
CA GLY A 91 -0.64 -24.35 13.96
C GLY A 91 -0.93 -24.65 15.44
N LYS A 92 -2.02 -25.38 15.68
CA LYS A 92 -1.98 -26.65 16.40
C LYS A 92 -2.80 -27.67 15.60
#